data_AF-A0A7Y4U8F9-F1
#
_entry.id   AF-A0A7Y4U8F9-F1
#
_cell.length_a   1.000
_cell.length_b   1.000
_cell.length_c   1.000
_cell.angle_alpha   90.00
_cell.angle_beta   90.00
_cell.angle_gamma   90.00
#
_symmetry.space_group_name_H-M   'P 1'
#
loop_
_entity.id
_entity.type
_entity.pdbx_description
1 polymer ?
#
loop_
_entity_poly.entity_id
_entity_poly.type
_entity_poly.pdbx_seq_one_letter_code
_entity_poly.pdbx_strand_id
1 'polypeptide(L)'
;MKRTCFAIVLFVALVTPAFAQSLSSCQRPKDDEAPSATPLKPTGTPLLWKDPGAVEKLDLVGGPLGRQAAPKPPFTFMEESFSGTNPKIKVRDANKVQWTMKFGSEVNAETFASRLAWAVGYFVEPSYFIASGTVTGVTCKPTRTKADQFDPATGAFTNARFERQKEKGVKKLEDKESWAYAENPFVGKPELAGLKVIMMLVSNWDNKDVRDAGRGSNTSIFQYPTEARYLVTDWGGAMGKWGGVLSREKWDCKGFTSQTGDFVKEVKGGEVRFGYSGQHRTGFQTGIKSSEVKWLMQYLGKVTDAQIGSALKASGAMDEEVVCFTNTLRDRIRQLSAAAQQ
;
A
#
# COMPACT_ATOMS: atom_id res chain seq x y z
N MET A 1 56.86 57.62 45.47
CA MET A 1 56.28 57.40 44.12
C MET A 1 57.07 56.30 43.42
N LYS A 2 56.50 55.09 43.29
CA LYS A 2 56.94 54.05 42.35
C LYS A 2 55.68 53.54 41.68
N ARG A 3 55.55 53.73 40.36
CA ARG A 3 54.39 53.32 39.56
C ARG A 3 54.67 51.92 39.00
N THR A 4 53.82 50.97 39.35
CA THR A 4 53.79 49.61 38.82
C THR A 4 52.92 49.60 37.57
N CYS A 5 53.46 49.23 36.41
CA CYS A 5 52.70 49.00 35.18
C CYS A 5 52.20 47.55 35.14
N PHE A 6 50.88 47.35 35.10
CA PHE A 6 50.27 46.06 34.76
C PHE A 6 50.14 45.96 33.24
N ALA A 7 50.67 44.88 32.65
CA ALA A 7 50.44 44.51 31.27
C ALA A 7 49.13 43.69 31.18
N ILE A 8 48.16 44.20 30.43
CA ILE A 8 46.91 43.48 30.11
C ILE A 8 47.18 42.63 28.87
N VAL A 9 47.09 41.30 29.03
CA VAL A 9 47.12 40.34 27.91
C VAL A 9 45.68 40.13 27.45
N LEU A 10 45.38 40.56 26.22
CA LEU A 10 44.06 40.41 25.60
C LEU A 10 43.99 39.04 24.90
N PHE A 11 43.21 38.09 25.42
CA PHE A 11 42.89 36.84 24.73
C PHE A 11 41.80 37.10 23.68
N VAL A 12 42.17 37.09 22.40
CA VAL A 12 41.20 37.13 21.28
C VAL A 12 40.74 35.69 21.02
N ALA A 13 39.53 35.36 21.45
CA ALA A 13 38.88 34.10 21.10
C ALA A 13 38.43 34.15 19.63
N LEU A 14 39.09 33.37 18.76
CA LEU A 14 38.65 33.12 17.39
C LEU A 14 37.38 32.28 17.41
N VAL A 15 36.21 32.93 17.32
CA VAL A 15 34.93 32.27 17.06
C VAL A 15 34.87 31.97 15.56
N THR A 16 35.16 30.74 15.16
CA THR A 16 34.86 30.28 13.80
C THR A 16 33.35 30.07 13.67
N PRO A 17 32.64 30.80 12.79
CA PRO A 17 31.24 30.54 12.55
C PRO A 17 31.10 29.14 11.94
N ALA A 18 30.43 28.23 12.65
CA ALA A 18 29.99 26.97 12.08
C ALA A 18 28.95 27.28 10.99
N PHE A 19 29.40 27.35 9.73
CA PHE A 19 28.51 27.37 8.57
C PHE A 19 27.77 26.02 8.53
N ALA A 20 26.55 25.99 9.05
CA ALA A 20 25.64 24.89 8.79
C ALA A 20 25.37 24.86 7.28
N GLN A 21 26.01 23.92 6.57
CA GLN A 21 25.73 23.70 5.15
C GLN A 21 24.28 23.22 5.02
N SER A 22 23.40 24.08 4.54
CA SER A 22 22.01 23.70 4.28
C SER A 22 21.97 22.74 3.09
N LEU A 23 21.32 21.59 3.27
CA LEU A 23 21.06 20.68 2.16
C LEU A 23 20.21 21.37 1.10
N SER A 24 20.66 21.32 -0.16
CA SER A 24 19.84 21.72 -1.29
C SER A 24 18.63 20.78 -1.45
N SER A 25 17.50 21.32 -1.92
CA SER A 25 16.31 20.53 -2.20
C SER A 25 16.58 19.44 -3.23
N CYS A 26 15.97 18.26 -3.05
CA CYS A 26 15.98 17.22 -4.06
C CYS A 26 15.29 17.74 -5.33
N GLN A 27 15.96 17.58 -6.46
CA GLN A 27 15.42 17.96 -7.76
C GLN A 27 14.68 16.77 -8.35
N ARG A 28 13.54 17.03 -9.00
CA ARG A 28 12.93 16.05 -9.88
C ARG A 28 13.93 15.79 -11.02
N PRO A 29 14.30 14.53 -11.30
CA PRO A 29 15.03 14.22 -12.52
C PRO A 29 14.30 14.84 -13.71
N LYS A 30 15.03 15.43 -14.66
CA LYS A 30 14.39 15.80 -15.93
C LYS A 30 13.87 14.52 -16.55
N ASP A 31 12.58 14.48 -16.85
CA ASP A 31 12.00 13.37 -17.59
C ASP A 31 12.65 13.41 -18.98
N ASP A 32 13.66 12.58 -19.22
CA ASP A 32 14.04 12.27 -20.59
C ASP A 32 12.79 11.62 -21.20
N GLU A 33 12.24 12.26 -22.23
CA GLU A 33 11.07 11.78 -22.94
C GLU A 33 11.43 10.42 -23.54
N ALA A 34 11.17 9.36 -22.77
CA ALA A 34 11.37 8.01 -23.22
C ALA A 34 10.57 7.87 -24.51
N PRO A 35 11.18 7.41 -25.61
CA PRO A 35 10.49 7.34 -26.90
C PRO A 35 9.17 6.62 -26.68
N SER A 36 8.09 7.19 -27.26
CA SER A 36 6.73 6.65 -27.20
C SER A 36 6.73 5.20 -27.65
N ALA A 37 6.98 4.29 -26.72
CA ALA A 37 6.91 2.88 -26.97
C ALA A 37 5.43 2.56 -27.18
N THR A 38 5.15 1.89 -28.29
CA THR A 38 3.84 1.30 -28.55
C THR A 38 3.42 0.51 -27.31
N PRO A 39 2.17 0.66 -26.82
CA PRO A 39 1.71 -0.07 -25.65
C PRO A 39 2.02 -1.55 -25.80
N LEU A 40 2.84 -2.07 -24.91
CA LEU A 40 3.22 -3.48 -24.92
C LEU A 40 2.02 -4.30 -24.50
N LYS A 41 1.61 -5.21 -25.37
CA LYS A 41 0.66 -6.26 -24.98
C LYS A 41 1.39 -7.22 -24.04
N PRO A 42 0.80 -7.57 -22.88
CA PRO A 42 1.35 -8.61 -22.01
C PRO A 42 1.55 -9.91 -22.79
N THR A 43 2.64 -10.62 -22.51
CA THR A 43 2.96 -11.93 -23.10
C THR A 43 2.92 -13.04 -22.06
N GLY A 44 2.82 -14.29 -22.50
CA GLY A 44 2.72 -15.45 -21.60
C GLY A 44 1.32 -15.68 -21.02
N THR A 45 1.21 -16.61 -20.07
CA THR A 45 -0.08 -16.97 -19.47
C THR A 45 -0.57 -15.85 -18.53
N PRO A 46 -1.78 -15.30 -18.73
CA PRO A 46 -2.32 -14.29 -17.84
C PRO A 46 -2.78 -14.93 -16.52
N LEU A 47 -2.32 -14.39 -15.39
CA LEU A 47 -2.68 -14.85 -14.05
C LEU A 47 -3.16 -13.68 -13.18
N LEU A 48 -4.38 -13.76 -12.65
CA LEU A 48 -4.92 -12.83 -11.65
C LEU A 48 -4.76 -13.36 -10.22
N TRP A 49 -4.80 -14.67 -10.09
CA TRP A 49 -4.95 -15.38 -8.83
C TRP A 49 -4.17 -16.68 -8.87
N LYS A 50 -3.68 -17.10 -7.71
CA LYS A 50 -3.08 -18.42 -7.49
C LYS A 50 -3.62 -19.00 -6.18
N ASP A 51 -3.82 -20.31 -6.16
CA ASP A 51 -4.24 -21.03 -4.95
C ASP A 51 -3.28 -20.72 -3.77
N PRO A 52 -3.78 -20.08 -2.69
CA PRO A 52 -2.98 -19.78 -1.51
C PRO A 52 -2.73 -21.00 -0.62
N GLY A 53 -3.37 -22.15 -0.91
CA GLY A 53 -3.30 -23.36 -0.12
C GLY A 53 -4.04 -23.24 1.22
N ALA A 54 -3.42 -23.70 2.30
CA ALA A 54 -3.99 -23.66 3.65
C ALA A 54 -3.90 -22.25 4.25
N VAL A 55 -4.88 -21.39 3.92
CA VAL A 55 -4.95 -19.98 4.33
C VAL A 55 -4.83 -19.78 5.84
N GLU A 56 -5.43 -20.67 6.63
CA GLU A 56 -5.37 -20.65 8.10
C GLU A 56 -3.95 -20.88 8.66
N LYS A 57 -3.01 -21.34 7.84
CA LYS A 57 -1.59 -21.54 8.19
C LYS A 57 -0.68 -20.41 7.69
N LEU A 58 -1.20 -19.44 6.93
CA LEU A 58 -0.40 -18.33 6.41
C LEU A 58 -0.04 -17.34 7.53
N ASP A 59 1.19 -16.82 7.48
CA ASP A 59 1.65 -15.74 8.35
C ASP A 59 1.37 -14.37 7.71
N LEU A 60 0.20 -13.79 8.00
CA LEU A 60 -0.18 -12.48 7.47
C LEU A 60 0.69 -11.34 8.02
N VAL A 61 1.42 -11.53 9.13
CA VAL A 61 2.35 -10.51 9.67
C VAL A 61 3.53 -10.29 8.71
N GLY A 62 4.08 -11.38 8.18
CA GLY A 62 5.18 -11.34 7.21
C GLY A 62 4.72 -11.03 5.79
N GLY A 63 3.44 -11.27 5.47
CA GLY A 63 2.89 -11.07 4.14
C GLY A 63 3.56 -11.95 3.08
N PRO A 64 3.50 -11.57 1.79
CA PRO A 64 3.94 -12.40 0.66
C PRO A 64 5.41 -12.84 0.68
N LEU A 65 6.28 -12.12 1.40
CA LEU A 65 7.71 -12.43 1.49
C LEU A 65 8.14 -12.97 2.87
N GLY A 66 7.19 -13.11 3.81
CA GLY A 66 7.46 -13.57 5.16
C GLY A 66 8.24 -12.55 6.03
N ARG A 67 8.36 -12.83 7.33
CA ARG A 67 9.01 -11.89 8.28
C ARG A 67 10.51 -11.72 8.04
N GLN A 68 11.18 -12.76 7.52
CA GLN A 68 12.63 -12.75 7.33
C GLN A 68 13.09 -11.79 6.22
N ALA A 69 12.20 -11.48 5.28
CA ALA A 69 12.45 -10.55 4.18
C ALA A 69 12.10 -9.09 4.51
N ALA A 70 11.70 -8.80 5.75
CA ALA A 70 11.45 -7.44 6.20
C ALA A 70 12.70 -6.54 6.04
N PRO A 71 12.53 -5.23 5.75
CA PRO A 71 13.64 -4.29 5.61
C PRO A 71 14.55 -4.29 6.84
N LYS A 72 15.88 -4.33 6.63
CA LYS A 72 16.87 -4.31 7.72
C LYS A 72 17.73 -3.05 7.73
N PRO A 73 17.82 -2.31 8.85
CA PRO A 73 18.70 -1.15 8.93
C PRO A 73 20.18 -1.57 8.84
N PRO A 74 21.10 -0.66 8.46
CA PRO A 74 20.83 0.75 8.11
C PRO A 74 20.09 0.91 6.79
N PHE A 75 19.26 1.94 6.70
CA PHE A 75 18.61 2.38 5.46
C PHE A 75 19.44 3.51 4.84
N THR A 76 19.87 3.37 3.60
CA THR A 76 20.64 4.39 2.88
C THR A 76 19.75 5.10 1.87
N PHE A 77 19.70 6.43 1.93
CA PHE A 77 18.95 7.24 0.98
C PHE A 77 19.47 7.02 -0.45
N MET A 78 18.55 6.97 -1.41
CA MET A 78 18.89 6.91 -2.83
C MET A 78 18.38 8.15 -3.56
N GLU A 79 17.08 8.42 -3.50
CA GLU A 79 16.45 9.57 -4.17
C GLU A 79 15.06 9.87 -3.59
N GLU A 80 14.57 11.10 -3.81
CA GLU A 80 13.14 11.41 -3.68
C GLU A 80 12.38 10.87 -4.89
N SER A 81 11.27 10.17 -4.67
CA SER A 81 10.44 9.64 -5.75
C SER A 81 9.25 10.57 -6.01
N PHE A 82 9.14 11.06 -7.25
CA PHE A 82 8.12 12.03 -7.64
C PHE A 82 6.85 11.42 -8.24
N SER A 83 6.78 10.10 -8.43
CA SER A 83 5.58 9.45 -8.98
C SER A 83 4.39 9.53 -8.01
N GLY A 84 3.15 9.60 -8.52
CA GLY A 84 1.95 9.71 -7.67
C GLY A 84 1.91 10.96 -6.77
N THR A 85 0.95 11.01 -5.83
CA THR A 85 0.62 12.22 -5.04
C THR A 85 1.18 12.21 -3.61
N ASN A 86 1.47 11.06 -3.04
CA ASN A 86 2.00 10.95 -1.68
C ASN A 86 3.54 11.08 -1.63
N PRO A 87 4.10 11.62 -0.53
CA PRO A 87 5.54 11.76 -0.36
C PRO A 87 6.20 10.40 -0.20
N LYS A 88 7.31 10.20 -0.91
CA LYS A 88 8.08 8.97 -0.85
C LYS A 88 9.53 9.16 -1.24
N ILE A 89 10.39 8.34 -0.65
CA ILE A 89 11.81 8.25 -0.96
C ILE A 89 12.16 6.81 -1.32
N LYS A 90 13.22 6.61 -2.11
CA LYS A 90 13.82 5.30 -2.30
C LYS A 90 15.00 5.13 -1.37
N VAL A 91 15.09 3.96 -0.76
CA VAL A 91 16.20 3.60 0.11
C VAL A 91 16.73 2.22 -0.24
N ARG A 92 17.97 1.96 0.17
CA ARG A 92 18.58 0.64 0.16
C ARG A 92 18.83 0.18 1.59
N ASP A 93 18.51 -1.07 1.89
CA ASP A 93 18.72 -1.64 3.22
C ASP A 93 20.10 -2.31 3.38
N ALA A 94 20.38 -2.88 4.56
CA ALA A 94 21.64 -3.58 4.84
C ALA A 94 21.92 -4.77 3.90
N ASN A 95 20.87 -5.45 3.46
CA ASN A 95 20.93 -6.58 2.54
C ASN A 95 20.97 -6.14 1.06
N LYS A 96 21.13 -4.83 0.80
CA LYS A 96 21.15 -4.22 -0.54
C LYS A 96 19.82 -4.33 -1.29
N VAL A 97 18.73 -4.62 -0.59
CA VAL A 97 17.37 -4.59 -1.14
C VAL A 97 16.92 -3.14 -1.24
N GLN A 98 16.28 -2.79 -2.37
CA GLN A 98 15.74 -1.46 -2.61
C GLN A 98 14.26 -1.40 -2.24
N TRP A 99 13.87 -0.31 -1.58
CA TRP A 99 12.54 -0.10 -1.05
C TRP A 99 12.03 1.28 -1.42
N THR A 100 10.75 1.39 -1.77
CA THR A 100 10.03 2.67 -1.76
C THR A 100 9.45 2.87 -0.36
N MET A 101 9.94 3.88 0.36
CA MET A 101 9.33 4.34 1.60
C MET A 101 8.26 5.39 1.27
N LYS A 102 7.00 5.12 1.57
CA LYS A 102 5.89 6.08 1.51
C LYS A 102 5.48 6.46 2.92
N PHE A 103 5.07 7.72 3.08
CA PHE A 103 4.64 8.27 4.36
C PHE A 103 3.20 8.78 4.29
N GLY A 104 2.60 9.03 5.45
CA GLY A 104 1.27 9.61 5.58
C GLY A 104 0.18 8.60 5.91
N SER A 105 -1.08 9.04 5.86
CA SER A 105 -2.24 8.31 6.40
C SER A 105 -2.61 7.01 5.67
N GLU A 106 -1.95 6.70 4.56
CA GLU A 106 -2.25 5.51 3.74
C GLU A 106 -1.46 4.27 4.14
N VAL A 107 -0.36 4.44 4.87
CA VAL A 107 0.65 3.39 5.09
C VAL A 107 0.08 2.17 5.82
N ASN A 108 -0.83 2.38 6.76
CA ASN A 108 -1.45 1.32 7.55
C ASN A 108 -2.44 0.51 6.69
N ALA A 109 -3.37 1.21 6.03
CA ALA A 109 -4.39 0.60 5.18
C ALA A 109 -3.76 -0.17 4.01
N GLU A 110 -2.78 0.42 3.32
CA GLU A 110 -2.11 -0.20 2.18
C GLU A 110 -1.41 -1.51 2.58
N THR A 111 -0.72 -1.51 3.73
CA THR A 111 0.00 -2.69 4.23
C THR A 111 -0.99 -3.81 4.60
N PHE A 112 -2.03 -3.51 5.37
CA PHE A 112 -2.99 -4.52 5.82
C PHE A 112 -3.85 -5.05 4.66
N ALA A 113 -4.46 -4.16 3.88
CA ALA A 113 -5.44 -4.54 2.86
C ALA A 113 -4.79 -5.37 1.75
N SER A 114 -3.56 -5.03 1.34
CA SER A 114 -2.80 -5.81 0.36
C SER A 114 -2.42 -7.20 0.90
N ARG A 115 -2.08 -7.32 2.19
CA ARG A 115 -1.83 -8.62 2.84
C ARG A 115 -3.07 -9.50 2.85
N LEU A 116 -4.25 -8.93 3.10
CA LEU A 116 -5.50 -9.69 3.07
C LEU A 116 -5.82 -10.18 1.66
N ALA A 117 -5.62 -9.35 0.62
CA ALA A 117 -5.77 -9.78 -0.78
C ALA A 117 -4.80 -10.92 -1.14
N TRP A 118 -3.54 -10.79 -0.73
CA TRP A 118 -2.55 -11.86 -0.90
C TRP A 118 -2.94 -13.16 -0.19
N ALA A 119 -3.44 -13.07 1.05
CA ALA A 119 -3.80 -14.25 1.84
C ALA A 119 -4.87 -15.11 1.18
N VAL A 120 -5.70 -14.51 0.32
CA VAL A 120 -6.72 -15.22 -0.48
C VAL A 120 -6.32 -15.42 -1.94
N GLY A 121 -5.03 -15.24 -2.29
CA GLY A 121 -4.43 -15.70 -3.54
C GLY A 121 -4.16 -14.64 -4.61
N TYR A 122 -4.45 -13.36 -4.37
CA TYR A 122 -4.18 -12.30 -5.34
C TYR A 122 -2.74 -11.82 -5.33
N PHE A 123 -2.23 -11.42 -6.50
CA PHE A 123 -0.89 -10.82 -6.60
C PHE A 123 -0.91 -9.36 -6.15
N VAL A 124 0.03 -9.01 -5.28
CA VAL A 124 0.22 -7.66 -4.71
C VAL A 124 1.71 -7.30 -4.70
N GLU A 125 2.02 -6.02 -4.59
CA GLU A 125 3.39 -5.57 -4.31
C GLU A 125 3.71 -5.81 -2.82
N PRO A 126 4.76 -6.58 -2.49
CA PRO A 126 5.11 -6.84 -1.11
C PRO A 126 5.50 -5.58 -0.35
N SER A 127 4.91 -5.38 0.83
CA SER A 127 5.22 -4.25 1.68
C SER A 127 5.22 -4.56 3.17
N TYR A 128 5.95 -3.73 3.91
CA TYR A 128 6.06 -3.76 5.37
C TYR A 128 5.81 -2.37 5.94
N PHE A 129 5.08 -2.31 7.05
CA PHE A 129 5.01 -1.11 7.88
C PHE A 129 6.17 -1.10 8.87
N ILE A 130 6.88 0.03 8.97
CA ILE A 130 7.94 0.26 9.93
C ILE A 130 7.58 1.53 10.71
N ALA A 131 7.39 1.37 12.03
CA ALA A 131 6.89 2.42 12.91
C ALA A 131 7.86 3.61 13.01
N SER A 132 9.17 3.36 13.03
CA SER A 132 10.19 4.39 13.05
C SER A 132 11.57 3.84 12.67
N GLY A 133 12.49 4.74 12.38
CA GLY A 133 13.88 4.40 12.12
C GLY A 133 14.67 5.60 11.62
N THR A 134 15.84 5.33 11.05
CA THR A 134 16.74 6.36 10.51
C THR A 134 17.22 5.99 9.12
N VAL A 135 17.19 6.96 8.21
CA VAL A 135 17.80 6.89 6.89
C VAL A 135 19.11 7.67 6.90
N THR A 136 20.22 6.99 6.59
CA THR A 136 21.55 7.58 6.51
C THR A 136 21.85 8.07 5.09
N GLY A 137 22.78 9.01 4.96
CA GLY A 137 23.27 9.47 3.66
C GLY A 137 22.28 10.32 2.88
N VAL A 138 21.42 11.07 3.58
CA VAL A 138 20.48 12.02 2.96
C VAL A 138 21.29 13.15 2.31
N THR A 139 21.35 13.15 0.98
CA THR A 139 22.20 14.09 0.21
C THR A 139 21.45 15.32 -0.29
N CYS A 140 20.13 15.31 -0.20
CA CYS A 140 19.26 16.44 -0.56
C CYS A 140 18.03 16.46 0.35
N LYS A 141 17.43 17.63 0.52
CA LYS A 141 16.20 17.80 1.30
C LYS A 141 14.99 17.36 0.47
N PRO A 142 14.27 16.27 0.81
CA PRO A 142 13.05 15.92 0.10
C PRO A 142 12.02 17.04 0.26
N THR A 143 11.32 17.32 -0.84
CA THR A 143 10.45 18.50 -0.97
C THR A 143 9.00 18.21 -0.61
N ARG A 144 8.60 16.94 -0.62
CA ARG A 144 7.22 16.52 -0.40
C ARG A 144 6.95 15.97 0.99
N THR A 145 8.00 15.51 1.70
CA THR A 145 7.87 14.97 3.05
C THR A 145 7.64 16.08 4.06
N LYS A 146 6.76 15.83 5.04
CA LYS A 146 6.62 16.72 6.20
C LYS A 146 7.64 16.33 7.28
N ALA A 147 8.02 17.28 8.13
CA ALA A 147 9.06 17.07 9.15
C ALA A 147 8.68 16.01 10.20
N ASP A 148 7.39 15.85 10.50
CA ASP A 148 6.85 14.81 11.38
C ASP A 148 6.91 13.40 10.75
N GLN A 149 6.99 13.31 9.42
CA GLN A 149 7.12 12.07 8.67
C GLN A 149 8.57 11.67 8.47
N PHE A 150 9.40 12.63 8.03
CA PHE A 150 10.80 12.44 7.73
C PHE A 150 11.57 13.74 7.97
N ASP A 151 12.53 13.69 8.89
CA ASP A 151 13.47 14.78 9.13
C ASP A 151 14.74 14.54 8.29
N PRO A 152 14.99 15.34 7.24
CA PRO A 152 16.18 15.16 6.40
C PRO A 152 17.49 15.56 7.08
N ALA A 153 17.46 16.32 8.19
CA ALA A 153 18.68 16.71 8.91
C ALA A 153 19.22 15.54 9.75
N THR A 154 18.33 14.76 10.36
CA THR A 154 18.69 13.61 11.21
C THR A 154 18.51 12.27 10.48
N GLY A 155 17.73 12.24 9.41
CA GLY A 155 17.27 11.04 8.75
C GLY A 155 16.17 10.29 9.49
N ALA A 156 15.67 10.82 10.61
CA ALA A 156 14.64 10.16 11.41
C ALA A 156 13.32 10.12 10.64
N PHE A 157 12.60 8.99 10.73
CA PHE A 157 11.26 8.86 10.18
C PHE A 157 10.31 8.19 11.16
N THR A 158 9.01 8.40 10.94
CA THR A 158 7.93 7.68 11.59
C THR A 158 6.93 7.15 10.56
N ASN A 159 6.23 6.07 10.91
CA ASN A 159 5.10 5.49 10.18
C ASN A 159 5.34 5.42 8.66
N ALA A 160 6.24 4.54 8.24
CA ALA A 160 6.61 4.40 6.84
C ALA A 160 6.23 3.02 6.31
N ARG A 161 5.65 2.99 5.11
CA ARG A 161 5.44 1.75 4.35
C ARG A 161 6.61 1.54 3.40
N PHE A 162 7.31 0.44 3.58
CA PHE A 162 8.41 -0.04 2.75
C PHE A 162 7.86 -1.04 1.74
N GLU A 163 7.71 -0.61 0.49
CA GLU A 163 7.33 -1.46 -0.63
C GLU A 163 8.58 -1.93 -1.36
N ARG A 164 8.68 -3.24 -1.62
CA ARG A 164 9.87 -3.81 -2.28
C ARG A 164 9.90 -3.40 -3.73
N GLN A 165 11.01 -2.84 -4.19
CA GLN A 165 11.23 -2.59 -5.61
C GLN A 165 11.26 -3.91 -6.38
N LYS A 166 10.78 -3.88 -7.64
CA LYS A 166 10.63 -5.07 -8.49
C LYS A 166 11.91 -5.91 -8.54
N GLU A 167 11.74 -7.22 -8.63
CA GLU A 167 12.84 -8.17 -8.75
C GLU A 167 13.57 -8.00 -10.10
N LYS A 168 14.85 -8.38 -10.12
CA LYS A 168 15.62 -8.41 -11.38
C LYS A 168 14.95 -9.39 -12.35
N GLY A 169 14.82 -8.99 -13.61
CA GLY A 169 14.21 -9.82 -14.65
C GLY A 169 12.68 -9.76 -14.72
N VAL A 170 12.03 -9.04 -13.81
CA VAL A 170 10.59 -8.77 -13.87
C VAL A 170 10.35 -7.37 -14.41
N LYS A 171 9.50 -7.23 -15.42
CA LYS A 171 9.10 -5.92 -15.94
C LYS A 171 7.72 -5.55 -15.42
N LYS A 172 7.65 -4.53 -14.57
CA LYS A 172 6.40 -3.79 -14.29
C LYS A 172 6.05 -2.97 -15.54
N LEU A 173 4.87 -3.20 -16.11
CA LEU A 173 4.35 -2.39 -17.21
C LEU A 173 3.92 -1.01 -16.69
N GLU A 174 3.96 0.00 -17.56
CA GLU A 174 3.59 1.37 -17.19
C GLU A 174 2.07 1.49 -16.95
N ASP A 175 1.63 2.55 -16.28
CA ASP A 175 0.21 2.72 -15.92
C ASP A 175 -0.73 2.68 -17.14
N LYS A 176 -0.27 3.20 -18.30
CA LYS A 176 -1.01 3.18 -19.58
C LYS A 176 -1.10 1.79 -20.22
N GLU A 177 -0.30 0.84 -19.75
CA GLU A 177 -0.21 -0.56 -20.20
C GLU A 177 -0.79 -1.53 -19.15
N SER A 178 -1.42 -0.98 -18.10
CA SER A 178 -2.06 -1.77 -17.06
C SER A 178 -3.40 -2.37 -17.54
N TRP A 179 -4.22 -2.86 -16.61
CA TRP A 179 -5.49 -3.54 -16.91
C TRP A 179 -6.71 -2.83 -16.31
N ALA A 180 -7.91 -3.17 -16.82
CA ALA A 180 -9.18 -2.63 -16.32
C ALA A 180 -10.01 -3.72 -15.63
N TYR A 181 -10.75 -3.37 -14.58
CA TYR A 181 -11.67 -4.32 -13.92
C TYR A 181 -12.80 -4.80 -14.83
N ALA A 182 -13.21 -3.97 -15.78
CA ALA A 182 -14.30 -4.26 -16.71
C ALA A 182 -13.84 -5.01 -17.98
N GLU A 183 -12.55 -4.90 -18.34
CA GLU A 183 -12.01 -5.44 -19.57
C GLU A 183 -10.65 -6.10 -19.30
N ASN A 184 -10.67 -7.43 -19.16
CA ASN A 184 -9.49 -8.25 -18.91
C ASN A 184 -9.82 -9.73 -19.23
N PRO A 185 -8.80 -10.62 -19.31
CA PRO A 185 -8.99 -12.04 -19.62
C PRO A 185 -9.82 -12.85 -18.59
N PHE A 186 -10.13 -12.28 -17.42
CA PHE A 186 -10.79 -12.96 -16.31
C PHE A 186 -12.25 -12.54 -16.12
N VAL A 187 -12.83 -11.77 -17.04
CA VAL A 187 -14.25 -11.41 -16.99
C VAL A 187 -15.12 -12.67 -16.99
N GLY A 188 -16.07 -12.73 -16.07
CA GLY A 188 -16.95 -13.89 -15.86
C GLY A 188 -16.31 -15.06 -15.08
N LYS A 189 -15.09 -14.88 -14.57
CA LYS A 189 -14.40 -15.87 -13.72
C LYS A 189 -14.60 -15.55 -12.23
N PRO A 190 -14.73 -16.58 -11.36
CA PRO A 190 -14.89 -16.36 -9.93
C PRO A 190 -13.70 -15.64 -9.29
N GLU A 191 -12.50 -15.78 -9.85
CA GLU A 191 -11.28 -15.10 -9.39
C GLU A 191 -11.42 -13.58 -9.47
N LEU A 192 -12.01 -13.04 -10.55
CA LEU A 192 -12.22 -11.60 -10.68
C LEU A 192 -13.36 -11.11 -9.79
N ALA A 193 -14.44 -11.89 -9.67
CA ALA A 193 -15.55 -11.57 -8.76
C ALA A 193 -15.06 -11.53 -7.30
N GLY A 194 -14.26 -12.51 -6.88
CA GLY A 194 -13.65 -12.54 -5.55
C GLY A 194 -12.76 -11.33 -5.28
N LEU A 195 -12.02 -10.84 -6.27
CA LEU A 195 -11.15 -9.67 -6.09
C LEU A 195 -11.97 -8.42 -5.81
N LYS A 196 -13.07 -8.25 -6.56
CA LYS A 196 -14.02 -7.16 -6.33
C LYS A 196 -14.63 -7.26 -4.94
N VAL A 197 -15.01 -8.46 -4.50
CA VAL A 197 -15.53 -8.68 -3.14
C VAL A 197 -14.49 -8.32 -2.07
N ILE A 198 -13.22 -8.72 -2.23
CA ILE A 198 -12.15 -8.36 -1.28
C ILE A 198 -11.91 -6.85 -1.25
N MET A 199 -11.89 -6.20 -2.41
CA MET A 199 -11.77 -4.74 -2.51
C MET A 199 -12.90 -4.03 -1.75
N MET A 200 -14.14 -4.49 -1.92
CA MET A 200 -15.30 -3.94 -1.19
C MET A 200 -15.26 -4.29 0.31
N LEU A 201 -14.80 -5.50 0.66
CA LEU A 201 -14.67 -5.97 2.05
C LEU A 201 -13.79 -5.02 2.87
N VAL A 202 -12.68 -4.56 2.31
CA VAL A 202 -11.76 -3.60 2.94
C VAL A 202 -12.16 -2.13 2.71
N SER A 203 -13.33 -1.86 2.14
CA SER A 203 -13.79 -0.51 1.77
C SER A 203 -12.80 0.25 0.89
N ASN A 204 -12.00 -0.41 0.05
CA ASN A 204 -11.07 0.30 -0.81
C ASN A 204 -11.85 1.01 -1.92
N TRP A 205 -12.12 2.30 -1.73
CA TRP A 205 -12.86 3.15 -2.65
C TRP A 205 -12.01 3.67 -3.81
N ASP A 206 -10.67 3.54 -3.73
CA ASP A 206 -9.73 4.00 -4.73
C ASP A 206 -9.47 2.93 -5.78
N ASN A 207 -10.54 2.39 -6.37
CA ASN A 207 -10.46 1.31 -7.33
C ASN A 207 -10.06 1.76 -8.75
N LYS A 208 -9.21 2.79 -8.87
CA LYS A 208 -8.66 3.27 -10.15
C LYS A 208 -8.00 2.13 -10.91
N ASP A 209 -8.07 2.18 -12.23
CA ASP A 209 -7.43 1.19 -13.09
C ASP A 209 -6.80 1.86 -14.33
N VAL A 210 -6.44 1.12 -15.38
CA VAL A 210 -5.81 1.69 -16.59
C VAL A 210 -6.59 2.87 -17.20
N ARG A 211 -7.91 2.94 -16.99
CA ARG A 211 -8.75 4.06 -17.47
C ARG A 211 -8.39 5.38 -16.79
N ASP A 212 -7.71 5.33 -15.65
CA ASP A 212 -7.23 6.47 -14.88
C ASP A 212 -5.72 6.72 -15.03
N ALA A 213 -5.03 6.13 -16.03
CA ALA A 213 -3.57 6.21 -16.15
C ALA A 213 -2.99 7.64 -16.01
N GLY A 214 -3.69 8.68 -16.51
CA GLY A 214 -3.26 10.08 -16.35
C GLY A 214 -3.28 10.61 -14.90
N ARG A 215 -3.95 9.91 -13.98
CA ARG A 215 -4.04 10.18 -12.53
C ARG A 215 -3.39 9.06 -11.69
N GLY A 216 -2.75 8.09 -12.35
CA GLY A 216 -2.17 6.89 -11.79
C GLY A 216 -3.15 5.71 -11.67
N SER A 217 -2.67 4.51 -11.97
CA SER A 217 -3.44 3.27 -11.88
C SER A 217 -3.19 2.49 -10.58
N ASN A 218 -4.24 1.91 -10.00
CA ASN A 218 -4.17 1.06 -8.80
C ASN A 218 -4.24 -0.44 -9.17
N THR A 219 -3.86 -0.72 -10.41
CA THR A 219 -3.67 -2.04 -11.00
C THR A 219 -2.35 -2.03 -11.75
N SER A 220 -1.68 -3.17 -11.85
CA SER A 220 -0.44 -3.26 -12.63
C SER A 220 -0.28 -4.64 -13.26
N ILE A 221 0.51 -4.74 -14.32
CA ILE A 221 0.89 -6.02 -14.91
C ILE A 221 2.39 -6.21 -14.72
N PHE A 222 2.76 -7.32 -14.09
CA PHE A 222 4.15 -7.73 -13.95
C PHE A 222 4.43 -8.84 -14.95
N GLN A 223 5.30 -8.54 -15.91
CA GLN A 223 5.74 -9.44 -16.96
C GLN A 223 6.92 -10.28 -16.48
N TYR A 224 6.70 -11.60 -16.44
CA TYR A 224 7.70 -12.64 -16.23
C TYR A 224 7.97 -13.36 -17.56
N PRO A 225 9.00 -14.23 -17.65
CA PRO A 225 9.32 -14.94 -18.89
C PRO A 225 8.18 -15.79 -19.46
N THR A 226 7.36 -16.41 -18.60
CA THR A 226 6.31 -17.35 -19.01
C THR A 226 4.89 -16.89 -18.66
N GLU A 227 4.75 -15.82 -17.89
CA GLU A 227 3.46 -15.39 -17.34
C GLU A 227 3.36 -13.87 -17.24
N ALA A 228 2.14 -13.37 -17.34
CA ALA A 228 1.78 -11.99 -17.05
C ALA A 228 0.89 -11.99 -15.80
N ARG A 229 1.41 -11.47 -14.69
CA ARG A 229 0.66 -11.37 -13.43
C ARG A 229 -0.09 -10.06 -13.37
N TYR A 230 -1.39 -10.12 -13.14
CA TYR A 230 -2.30 -8.99 -12.99
C TYR A 230 -2.42 -8.69 -11.50
N LEU A 231 -1.79 -7.59 -11.08
CA LEU A 231 -1.69 -7.16 -9.69
C LEU A 231 -2.71 -6.06 -9.39
N VAL A 232 -3.07 -5.99 -8.11
CA VAL A 232 -3.63 -4.78 -7.51
C VAL A 232 -2.53 -4.04 -6.73
N THR A 233 -2.59 -2.71 -6.76
CA THR A 233 -1.58 -1.82 -6.18
C THR A 233 -2.25 -0.64 -5.49
N ASP A 234 -1.54 0.06 -4.61
CA ASP A 234 -1.99 1.30 -3.95
C ASP A 234 -3.35 1.20 -3.23
N TRP A 235 -3.49 0.23 -2.33
CA TRP A 235 -4.70 0.03 -1.51
C TRP A 235 -4.76 0.92 -0.26
N GLY A 236 -4.08 2.07 -0.27
CA GLY A 236 -4.09 3.04 0.82
C GLY A 236 -5.44 3.74 1.02
N GLY A 237 -6.26 3.82 -0.04
CA GLY A 237 -7.62 4.36 -0.02
C GLY A 237 -8.67 3.42 0.57
N ALA A 238 -8.36 2.75 1.69
CA ALA A 238 -9.14 1.66 2.26
C ALA A 238 -9.31 1.77 3.78
N MET A 239 -10.02 0.81 4.37
CA MET A 239 -10.20 0.65 5.82
C MET A 239 -10.88 1.87 6.48
N GLY A 240 -11.76 2.55 5.74
CA GLY A 240 -12.57 3.67 6.21
C GLY A 240 -13.92 3.68 5.50
N LYS A 241 -14.49 4.87 5.30
CA LYS A 241 -15.72 5.04 4.52
C LYS A 241 -15.48 5.00 3.02
N TRP A 242 -16.29 4.20 2.32
CA TRP A 242 -16.53 4.35 0.89
C TRP A 242 -17.55 5.47 0.64
N GLY A 243 -17.67 5.93 -0.61
CA GLY A 243 -18.65 6.96 -0.97
C GLY A 243 -18.19 7.97 -2.01
N GLY A 244 -18.78 9.16 -1.96
CA GLY A 244 -18.37 10.29 -2.79
C GLY A 244 -17.05 10.90 -2.32
N VAL A 245 -16.45 11.77 -3.14
CA VAL A 245 -15.13 12.37 -2.89
C VAL A 245 -15.02 13.04 -1.51
N LEU A 246 -16.09 13.68 -1.03
CA LEU A 246 -16.11 14.39 0.25
C LEU A 246 -16.40 13.50 1.47
N SER A 247 -16.83 12.25 1.27
CA SER A 247 -17.26 11.37 2.36
C SER A 247 -16.30 10.20 2.61
N ARG A 248 -15.25 10.09 1.81
CA ARG A 248 -14.29 9.00 1.86
C ARG A 248 -13.28 9.21 2.97
N GLU A 249 -13.01 8.14 3.70
CA GLU A 249 -12.03 8.11 4.77
C GLU A 249 -11.06 6.95 4.52
N LYS A 250 -9.92 7.00 5.21
CA LYS A 250 -8.86 5.99 5.14
C LYS A 250 -8.47 5.66 6.56
N TRP A 251 -8.31 4.37 6.86
CA TRP A 251 -7.91 3.91 8.19
C TRP A 251 -8.73 4.57 9.32
N ASP A 252 -10.06 4.52 9.21
CA ASP A 252 -10.99 4.97 10.24
C ASP A 252 -11.98 3.85 10.55
N CYS A 253 -11.79 3.20 11.70
CA CYS A 253 -12.64 2.09 12.07
C CYS A 253 -14.07 2.52 12.38
N LYS A 254 -14.29 3.74 12.88
CA LYS A 254 -15.64 4.22 13.19
C LYS A 254 -16.45 4.35 11.90
N GLY A 255 -15.89 5.03 10.90
CA GLY A 255 -16.43 5.14 9.56
C GLY A 255 -16.65 3.76 8.90
N PHE A 256 -15.63 2.91 8.94
CA PHE A 256 -15.69 1.53 8.41
C PHE A 256 -16.83 0.71 9.04
N THR A 257 -17.00 0.80 10.36
CA THR A 257 -18.05 0.10 11.12
C THR A 257 -19.43 0.64 10.80
N SER A 258 -19.59 1.97 10.72
CA SER A 258 -20.88 2.59 10.40
C SER A 258 -21.48 2.16 9.06
N GLN A 259 -20.64 1.78 8.09
CA GLN A 259 -21.07 1.30 6.78
C GLN A 259 -21.20 -0.22 6.69
N THR A 260 -20.87 -0.96 7.75
CA THR A 260 -20.83 -2.43 7.70
C THR A 260 -22.21 -3.06 7.55
N GLY A 261 -23.26 -2.46 8.11
CA GLY A 261 -24.63 -2.90 7.86
C GLY A 261 -25.07 -2.77 6.39
N ASP A 262 -24.35 -1.96 5.61
CA ASP A 262 -24.61 -1.70 4.21
C ASP A 262 -23.68 -2.45 3.25
N PHE A 263 -22.76 -3.27 3.78
CA PHE A 263 -21.77 -3.98 2.97
C PHE A 263 -22.47 -4.95 2.01
N VAL A 264 -23.22 -5.92 2.52
CA VAL A 264 -24.17 -6.72 1.73
C VAL A 264 -25.57 -6.16 1.93
N LYS A 265 -26.19 -5.65 0.86
CA LYS A 265 -27.53 -5.06 0.90
C LYS A 265 -28.62 -6.12 0.81
N GLU A 266 -28.48 -7.05 -0.14
CA GLU A 266 -29.43 -8.13 -0.39
C GLU A 266 -28.80 -9.23 -1.23
N VAL A 267 -29.45 -10.40 -1.25
CA VAL A 267 -29.25 -11.42 -2.28
C VAL A 267 -30.56 -11.54 -3.06
N LYS A 268 -30.51 -11.36 -4.38
CA LYS A 268 -31.68 -11.39 -5.24
C LYS A 268 -31.40 -12.21 -6.49
N GLY A 269 -32.17 -13.29 -6.69
CA GLY A 269 -32.00 -14.16 -7.85
C GLY A 269 -30.61 -14.82 -7.95
N GLY A 270 -30.00 -15.14 -6.80
CA GLY A 270 -28.65 -15.71 -6.73
C GLY A 270 -27.51 -14.71 -6.98
N GLU A 271 -27.81 -13.41 -7.04
CA GLU A 271 -26.83 -12.33 -7.14
C GLU A 271 -26.75 -11.57 -5.80
N VAL A 272 -25.52 -11.33 -5.35
CA VAL A 272 -25.22 -10.54 -4.14
C VAL A 272 -25.03 -9.08 -4.52
N ARG A 273 -25.76 -8.19 -3.84
CA ARG A 273 -25.71 -6.75 -4.08
C ARG A 273 -25.03 -6.04 -2.92
N PHE A 274 -24.12 -5.14 -3.24
CA PHE A 274 -23.28 -4.43 -2.27
C PHE A 274 -23.62 -2.95 -2.19
N GLY A 275 -23.55 -2.36 -1.00
CA GLY A 275 -23.73 -0.90 -0.80
C GLY A 275 -22.48 -0.06 -1.09
N TYR A 276 -21.39 -0.70 -1.50
CA TYR A 276 -20.08 -0.10 -1.75
C TYR A 276 -20.09 1.02 -2.81
N SER A 277 -19.20 2.02 -2.69
CA SER A 277 -19.06 3.09 -3.69
C SER A 277 -17.61 3.59 -3.80
N GLY A 278 -16.97 3.33 -4.95
CA GLY A 278 -15.60 3.73 -5.27
C GLY A 278 -15.48 4.80 -6.35
N GLN A 279 -14.28 5.00 -6.90
CA GLN A 279 -14.05 5.80 -8.13
C GLN A 279 -14.80 5.20 -9.31
N HIS A 280 -14.77 3.87 -9.45
CA HIS A 280 -15.58 3.12 -10.39
C HIS A 280 -16.72 2.42 -9.64
N ARG A 281 -17.96 2.72 -10.02
CA ARG A 281 -19.16 2.09 -9.42
C ARG A 281 -19.68 0.93 -10.27
N THR A 282 -19.72 1.14 -11.58
CA THR A 282 -20.22 0.16 -12.55
C THR A 282 -19.40 -1.13 -12.47
N GLY A 283 -20.10 -2.25 -12.29
CA GLY A 283 -19.49 -3.59 -12.27
C GLY A 283 -18.87 -4.00 -10.93
N PHE A 284 -19.09 -3.25 -9.84
CA PHE A 284 -18.72 -3.65 -8.47
C PHE A 284 -19.92 -3.96 -7.57
N GLN A 285 -20.98 -3.15 -7.63
CA GLN A 285 -22.14 -3.28 -6.72
C GLN A 285 -23.07 -4.46 -7.06
N THR A 286 -23.02 -4.94 -8.30
CA THR A 286 -23.95 -5.92 -8.89
C THR A 286 -23.19 -6.88 -9.80
N GLY A 287 -23.86 -7.95 -10.23
CA GLY A 287 -23.33 -8.97 -11.14
C GLY A 287 -22.38 -9.98 -10.50
N ILE A 288 -22.35 -10.06 -9.16
CA ILE A 288 -21.56 -11.05 -8.40
C ILE A 288 -22.52 -12.14 -7.91
N LYS A 289 -22.29 -13.39 -8.30
CA LYS A 289 -23.17 -14.51 -7.93
C LYS A 289 -22.84 -15.03 -6.54
N SER A 290 -23.84 -15.57 -5.83
CA SER A 290 -23.64 -16.27 -4.56
C SER A 290 -22.62 -17.41 -4.70
N SER A 291 -22.56 -18.08 -5.85
CA SER A 291 -21.57 -19.13 -6.13
C SER A 291 -20.12 -18.61 -6.23
N GLU A 292 -19.92 -17.38 -6.67
CA GLU A 292 -18.60 -16.72 -6.73
C GLU A 292 -18.18 -16.24 -5.34
N VAL A 293 -19.12 -15.74 -4.54
CA VAL A 293 -18.88 -15.47 -3.12
C VAL A 293 -18.54 -16.77 -2.38
N LYS A 294 -19.27 -17.86 -2.65
CA LYS A 294 -18.99 -19.18 -2.10
C LYS A 294 -17.61 -19.69 -2.48
N TRP A 295 -17.16 -19.46 -3.70
CA TRP A 295 -15.79 -19.76 -4.13
C TRP A 295 -14.76 -19.01 -3.28
N LEU A 296 -14.91 -17.68 -3.13
CA LEU A 296 -13.99 -16.88 -2.31
C LEU A 296 -13.98 -17.34 -0.85
N MET A 297 -15.15 -17.70 -0.31
CA MET A 297 -15.31 -18.13 1.08
C MET A 297 -14.57 -19.44 1.41
N GLN A 298 -14.17 -20.24 0.43
CA GLN A 298 -13.29 -21.40 0.64
C GLN A 298 -11.92 -21.00 1.21
N TYR A 299 -11.50 -19.76 0.94
CA TYR A 299 -10.23 -19.16 1.38
C TYR A 299 -10.48 -18.14 2.48
N LEU A 300 -11.28 -17.10 2.19
CA LEU A 300 -11.54 -15.99 3.12
C LEU A 300 -12.20 -16.46 4.42
N GLY A 301 -13.10 -17.45 4.34
CA GLY A 301 -13.78 -18.01 5.51
C GLY A 301 -12.84 -18.71 6.49
N LYS A 302 -11.64 -19.09 6.05
CA LYS A 302 -10.62 -19.76 6.88
C LYS A 302 -9.63 -18.79 7.52
N VAL A 303 -9.61 -17.52 7.10
CA VAL A 303 -8.80 -16.49 7.77
C VAL A 303 -9.35 -16.30 9.18
N THR A 304 -8.51 -16.50 10.19
CA THR A 304 -8.89 -16.42 11.61
C THR A 304 -8.85 -14.98 12.15
N ASP A 305 -9.58 -14.71 13.24
CA ASP A 305 -9.52 -13.40 13.92
C ASP A 305 -8.11 -13.10 14.45
N ALA A 306 -7.39 -14.12 14.91
CA ALA A 306 -5.99 -13.99 15.33
C ALA A 306 -5.07 -13.56 14.18
N GLN A 307 -5.27 -14.11 12.96
CA GLN A 307 -4.54 -13.68 11.77
C GLN A 307 -4.87 -12.24 11.39
N ILE A 308 -6.16 -11.85 11.41
CA ILE A 308 -6.59 -10.47 11.14
C ILE A 308 -5.95 -9.50 12.14
N GLY A 309 -6.11 -9.76 13.44
CA GLY A 309 -5.60 -8.88 14.49
C GLY A 309 -4.07 -8.75 14.47
N SER A 310 -3.36 -9.86 14.26
CA SER A 310 -1.89 -9.84 14.14
C SER A 310 -1.43 -9.04 12.92
N ALA A 311 -2.13 -9.18 11.79
CA ALA A 311 -1.81 -8.45 10.56
C ALA A 311 -2.11 -6.95 10.68
N LEU A 312 -3.18 -6.56 11.38
CA LEU A 312 -3.48 -5.17 11.71
C LEU A 312 -2.38 -4.56 12.57
N LYS A 313 -1.99 -5.24 13.65
CA LYS A 313 -0.90 -4.79 14.54
C LYS A 313 0.43 -4.66 13.79
N ALA A 314 0.73 -5.62 12.92
CA ALA A 314 1.90 -5.59 12.04
C ALA A 314 1.81 -4.55 10.91
N SER A 315 0.66 -3.89 10.77
CA SER A 315 0.43 -2.77 9.85
C SER A 315 0.31 -1.44 10.62
N GLY A 316 0.66 -1.40 11.91
CA GLY A 316 0.69 -0.19 12.73
C GLY A 316 -0.62 0.17 13.42
N ALA A 317 -1.59 -0.75 13.48
CA ALA A 317 -2.82 -0.53 14.25
C ALA A 317 -2.53 -0.43 15.75
N MET A 318 -3.18 0.53 16.42
CA MET A 318 -3.28 0.59 17.88
C MET A 318 -4.19 -0.53 18.41
N ASP A 319 -4.06 -0.91 19.68
CA ASP A 319 -4.80 -2.05 20.22
C ASP A 319 -6.34 -1.88 20.11
N GLU A 320 -6.85 -0.65 20.25
CA GLU A 320 -8.28 -0.34 20.03
C GLU A 320 -8.70 -0.51 18.55
N GLU A 321 -7.84 -0.11 17.61
CA GLU A 321 -8.07 -0.29 16.19
C GLU A 321 -8.02 -1.77 15.80
N VAL A 322 -7.11 -2.54 16.40
CA VAL A 322 -7.04 -4.00 16.21
C VAL A 322 -8.36 -4.65 16.58
N VAL A 323 -8.90 -4.34 17.76
CA VAL A 323 -10.19 -4.88 18.22
C VAL A 323 -11.31 -4.45 17.28
N CYS A 324 -11.40 -3.15 16.99
CA CYS A 324 -12.47 -2.59 16.18
C CYS A 324 -12.46 -3.17 14.76
N PHE A 325 -11.34 -3.09 14.04
CA PHE A 325 -11.26 -3.59 12.66
C PHE A 325 -11.44 -5.10 12.58
N THR A 326 -10.92 -5.88 13.55
CA THR A 326 -11.09 -7.33 13.55
C THR A 326 -12.55 -7.72 13.65
N ASN A 327 -13.28 -7.13 14.61
CA ASN A 327 -14.70 -7.39 14.80
C ASN A 327 -15.50 -7.00 13.54
N THR A 328 -15.25 -5.80 13.01
CA THR A 328 -15.98 -5.29 11.85
C THR A 328 -15.69 -6.08 10.57
N LEU A 329 -14.44 -6.52 10.35
CA LEU A 329 -14.12 -7.42 9.23
C LEU A 329 -14.78 -8.78 9.39
N ARG A 330 -14.80 -9.34 10.61
CA ARG A 330 -15.49 -10.61 10.87
C ARG A 330 -16.98 -10.49 10.60
N ASP A 331 -17.62 -9.38 10.96
CA ASP A 331 -19.03 -9.11 10.64
C ASP A 331 -19.29 -9.13 9.14
N ARG A 332 -18.45 -8.45 8.35
CA ARG A 332 -18.55 -8.46 6.89
C ARG A 332 -18.32 -9.87 6.30
N ILE A 333 -17.37 -10.62 6.83
CA ILE A 333 -17.12 -12.02 6.41
C ILE A 333 -18.34 -12.90 6.73
N ARG A 334 -19.02 -12.69 7.87
CA ARG A 334 -20.28 -13.39 8.20
C ARG A 334 -21.41 -13.05 7.22
N GLN A 335 -21.53 -11.79 6.80
CA GLN A 335 -22.49 -11.40 5.76
C GLN A 335 -22.21 -12.13 4.43
N LEU A 336 -20.94 -12.25 4.01
CA LEU A 336 -20.57 -13.03 2.82
C LEU A 336 -20.89 -14.51 2.97
N SER A 337 -20.65 -15.08 4.16
CA SER A 337 -20.99 -16.48 4.44
C SER A 337 -22.50 -16.73 4.30
N ALA A 338 -23.34 -15.82 4.79
CA ALA A 338 -24.79 -15.91 4.65
C ALA A 338 -25.24 -15.73 3.18
N ALA A 339 -24.61 -14.80 2.45
CA ALA A 339 -24.90 -14.58 1.04
C ALA A 339 -24.50 -15.78 0.16
N ALA A 340 -23.40 -16.46 0.48
CA ALA A 340 -22.92 -17.64 -0.23
C ALA A 340 -23.84 -18.88 -0.12
N GLN A 341 -24.79 -18.87 0.82
CA GLN A 341 -25.73 -19.98 1.07
C GLN A 341 -27.08 -19.81 0.38
N GLN A 342 -27.35 -18.64 -0.22
CA GLN A 342 -28.61 -18.29 -0.88
C GLN A 342 -28.50 -18.40 -2.40
#